data_AF-A0A3D3MS93-F1
#
_entry.id   AF-A0A3D3MS93-F1
#
_cell.length_a   1.000
_cell.length_b   1.000
_cell.length_c   1.000
_cell.angle_alpha   90.00
_cell.angle_beta   90.00
_cell.angle_gamma   90.00
#
_symmetry.space_group_name_H-M   'P 1'
#
loop_
_entity.id
_entity.type
_entity.pdbx_description
1 polymer ?
#
loop_
_entity_poly.entity_id
_entity_poly.type
_entity_poly.pdbx_seq_one_letter_code
_entity_poly.pdbx_strand_id
1 'polypeptide(L)'
;MARIVPFNHVYSLLNFSPYEKVPYIQIPKDFLEDPLFGDLVQAGGATAVCIFLILLLYLSHRRNCVGSFSYFTLRMLAMALHKSVRYVKIVILNYGLVRVDMKRKSFASPGLQCSFHIPEAILRLFTGEDDHGMES
;
A
#
# COMPACT_ATOMS: atom_id res chain seq x y z
N MET A 1 12.07 -19.47 -18.28
CA MET A 1 10.70 -19.85 -17.87
C MET A 1 10.51 -19.43 -16.42
N ALA A 2 9.80 -18.32 -16.17
CA ALA A 2 9.52 -17.86 -14.81
C ALA A 2 8.30 -18.62 -14.27
N ARG A 3 8.47 -19.33 -13.15
CA ARG A 3 7.38 -20.01 -12.45
C ARG A 3 6.54 -18.96 -11.74
N ILE A 4 5.27 -18.86 -12.13
CA ILE A 4 4.23 -18.17 -11.37
C ILE A 4 3.98 -19.01 -10.13
N VAL A 5 4.35 -18.49 -8.96
CA VAL A 5 4.03 -19.11 -7.67
C VAL A 5 2.66 -18.58 -7.24
N PRO A 6 1.63 -19.43 -7.11
CA PRO A 6 0.32 -18.98 -6.68
C PRO A 6 0.37 -18.56 -5.20
N PHE A 7 -0.05 -17.32 -4.94
CA PHE A 7 -0.02 -16.63 -3.64
C PHE A 7 -1.12 -17.11 -2.67
N ASN A 8 -1.41 -18.41 -2.62
CA ASN A 8 -2.59 -18.96 -1.93
C ASN A 8 -2.30 -19.79 -0.67
N HIS A 9 -1.14 -19.63 -0.03
CA HIS A 9 -0.75 -20.54 1.06
C HIS A 9 -0.26 -19.86 2.33
N VAL A 10 -0.98 -18.87 2.88
CA VAL A 10 -0.71 -18.43 4.28
C VAL A 10 -1.95 -18.06 5.11
N TYR A 11 -3.09 -17.68 4.53
CA TYR A 11 -4.16 -17.06 5.34
C TYR A 11 -5.35 -18.00 5.65
N SER A 12 -5.11 -19.06 6.43
CA SER A 12 -6.18 -19.92 6.98
C SER A 12 -6.26 -19.95 8.50
N LEU A 13 -5.64 -19.00 9.22
CA LEU A 13 -5.60 -19.03 10.69
C LEU A 13 -5.93 -17.69 11.36
N LEU A 14 -6.99 -17.00 10.92
CA LEU A 14 -7.48 -15.81 11.63
C LEU A 14 -9.01 -15.90 11.78
N ASN A 15 -9.45 -16.76 12.70
CA ASN A 15 -10.76 -16.60 13.34
C ASN A 15 -10.66 -15.34 14.22
N PHE A 16 -11.22 -14.21 13.78
CA PHE A 16 -11.37 -13.05 14.65
C PHE A 16 -12.80 -12.52 14.68
N SER A 17 -13.25 -12.33 15.93
CA SER A 17 -14.54 -11.82 16.37
C SER A 17 -14.88 -10.48 15.71
N PRO A 18 -16.15 -10.23 15.35
CA PRO A 18 -16.55 -8.94 14.80
C PRO A 18 -16.59 -7.92 15.96
N TYR A 19 -16.06 -6.73 15.73
CA TYR A 19 -16.13 -5.55 16.61
C TYR A 19 -15.14 -5.46 17.79
N GLU A 20 -13.93 -4.99 17.46
CA GLU A 20 -13.32 -3.84 18.15
C GLU A 20 -12.34 -3.18 17.17
N LYS A 21 -12.57 -1.90 16.82
CA LYS A 21 -11.67 -1.15 15.94
C LYS A 21 -10.40 -0.85 16.73
N VAL A 22 -9.43 -1.74 16.65
CA VAL A 22 -8.17 -1.54 17.35
C VAL A 22 -7.36 -0.41 16.69
N PRO A 23 -6.88 0.59 17.47
CA PRO A 23 -6.32 1.83 16.95
C PRO A 23 -4.86 1.69 16.52
N TYR A 24 -4.44 0.48 16.13
CA TYR A 24 -3.06 0.18 15.78
C TYR A 24 -2.98 -0.46 14.40
N ILE A 25 -1.95 -0.09 13.66
CA ILE A 25 -1.58 -0.78 12.43
C ILE A 25 -0.90 -2.09 12.85
N GLN A 26 -1.51 -3.22 12.52
CA GLN A 26 -0.84 -4.51 12.64
C GLN A 26 0.18 -4.65 11.52
N ILE A 27 1.43 -4.88 11.89
CA ILE A 27 2.51 -5.20 10.97
C ILE A 27 2.75 -6.71 11.07
N PRO A 28 2.74 -7.46 9.95
CA PRO A 28 3.02 -8.89 9.97
C PRO A 28 4.36 -9.21 10.64
N LYS A 29 4.46 -10.35 11.33
CA LYS A 29 5.70 -10.74 12.04
C LYS A 29 6.87 -10.93 11.09
N ASP A 30 6.57 -11.39 9.89
CA ASP A 30 7.42 -11.63 8.73
C ASP A 30 7.61 -10.39 7.84
N PHE A 31 7.13 -9.21 8.26
CA PHE A 31 7.27 -7.98 7.48
C PHE A 31 8.73 -7.61 7.15
N LEU A 32 9.66 -7.91 8.07
CA LEU A 32 11.09 -7.71 7.85
C LEU A 32 11.72 -8.76 6.92
N GLU A 33 11.02 -9.88 6.69
CA GLU A 33 11.44 -10.96 5.81
C GLU A 33 10.96 -10.74 4.36
N ASP A 34 10.11 -9.73 4.12
CA ASP A 34 9.69 -9.33 2.77
C ASP A 34 10.92 -8.84 1.97
N PRO A 35 11.26 -9.49 0.83
CA PRO A 35 12.37 -9.07 -0.02
C PRO A 35 12.28 -7.59 -0.44
N LEU A 36 11.07 -7.07 -0.64
CA LEU A 36 10.85 -5.66 -1.00
C LEU A 36 11.22 -4.72 0.14
N PHE A 37 11.03 -5.15 1.38
CA PHE A 37 11.47 -4.41 2.56
C PHE A 37 13.00 -4.51 2.72
N GLY A 38 13.59 -5.65 2.40
CA GLY A 38 15.05 -5.82 2.31
C GLY A 38 15.68 -4.83 1.32
N ASP A 39 15.11 -4.68 0.13
CA ASP A 39 15.56 -3.73 -0.89
C ASP A 39 15.45 -2.27 -0.41
N LEU A 40 14.36 -1.93 0.28
CA LEU A 40 14.16 -0.61 0.90
C LEU A 40 15.27 -0.30 1.92
N VAL A 41 15.58 -1.26 2.78
CA VAL A 41 16.62 -1.13 3.82
C VAL A 41 18.00 -1.01 3.18
N GLN A 42 18.33 -1.84 2.19
CA GLN A 42 19.63 -1.79 1.52
C GLN A 42 19.87 -0.47 0.77
N ALA A 43 18.87 0.00 0.02
CA ALA A 43 19.04 1.19 -0.83
C ALA A 43 18.85 2.51 -0.07
N GLY A 44 17.97 2.53 0.92
CA GLY A 44 17.53 3.78 1.57
C GLY A 44 17.71 3.81 3.09
N GLY A 45 18.13 2.70 3.69
CA GLY A 45 18.39 2.58 5.13
C GLY A 45 17.18 2.94 6.00
N ALA A 46 17.46 3.31 7.25
CA ALA A 46 16.44 3.69 8.23
C ALA A 46 15.55 4.86 7.75
N THR A 47 16.09 5.77 6.94
CA THR A 47 15.32 6.90 6.41
C THR A 47 14.18 6.44 5.50
N ALA A 48 14.46 5.52 4.58
CA ALA A 48 13.44 5.01 3.66
C ALA A 48 12.39 4.17 4.39
N VAL A 49 12.80 3.41 5.41
CA VAL A 49 11.88 2.71 6.33
C VAL A 49 10.95 3.68 7.04
N CYS A 50 11.46 4.74 7.66
CA CYS A 50 10.63 5.75 8.33
C CYS A 50 9.63 6.41 7.39
N ILE A 51 10.05 6.70 6.14
CA ILE A 51 9.15 7.25 5.12
C ILE A 51 8.03 6.26 4.80
N PHE A 52 8.36 4.99 4.61
CA PHE A 52 7.36 3.97 4.34
C PHE A 52 6.35 3.83 5.48
N LEU A 53 6.80 3.86 6.74
CA LEU A 53 5.90 3.83 7.90
C LEU A 53 4.95 5.05 7.94
N ILE A 54 5.46 6.24 7.62
CA ILE A 54 4.63 7.46 7.53
C ILE A 54 3.65 7.38 6.35
N LEU A 55 4.02 6.74 5.24
CA LEU A 55 3.09 6.45 4.15
C LEU A 55 1.97 5.50 4.58
N LEU A 56 2.29 4.44 5.33
CA LEU A 56 1.28 3.53 5.88
C LEU A 56 0.33 4.24 6.84
N LEU A 57 0.86 5.07 7.75
CA LEU A 57 0.06 5.92 8.64
C LEU A 57 -0.82 6.89 7.86
N TYR A 58 -0.28 7.53 6.83
CA TYR A 58 -1.08 8.40 5.97
C TYR A 58 -2.22 7.63 5.32
N LEU A 59 -1.95 6.47 4.71
CA LEU A 59 -2.94 5.64 4.03
C LEU A 59 -3.99 5.09 5.00
N SER A 60 -3.64 4.77 6.24
CA SER A 60 -4.61 4.24 7.22
C SER A 60 -5.73 5.24 7.55
N HIS A 61 -5.44 6.54 7.41
CA HIS A 61 -6.40 7.63 7.59
C HIS A 61 -7.18 7.97 6.31
N ARG A 62 -6.91 7.28 5.19
CA ARG A 62 -7.61 7.50 3.92
C ARG A 62 -8.72 6.47 3.72
N ARG A 63 -9.81 6.90 3.09
CA ARG A 63 -10.86 6.00 2.62
C ARG A 63 -10.24 4.93 1.72
N ASN A 64 -10.56 3.66 2.00
CA ASN A 64 -10.05 2.48 1.29
C ASN A 64 -8.52 2.35 1.25
N CYS A 65 -7.78 3.03 2.14
CA CYS A 65 -6.32 3.09 2.11
C CYS A 65 -5.74 3.57 0.76
N VAL A 66 -6.43 4.50 0.09
CA VAL A 66 -5.99 5.08 -1.19
C VAL A 66 -5.47 6.51 -0.98
N GLY A 67 -4.21 6.69 -1.33
CA GLY A 67 -3.52 7.98 -1.41
C GLY A 67 -3.59 8.60 -2.80
N SER A 68 -3.48 9.92 -2.86
CA SER A 68 -3.35 10.64 -4.12
C SER A 68 -1.89 10.96 -4.42
N PHE A 69 -1.45 10.68 -5.64
CA PHE A 69 -0.16 11.08 -6.19
C PHE A 69 -0.19 12.53 -6.72
N SER A 70 -0.93 13.43 -6.05
CA SER A 70 -0.98 14.85 -6.38
C SER A 70 0.23 15.60 -5.82
N TYR A 71 0.61 16.72 -6.44
CA TYR A 71 1.69 17.57 -5.91
C TYR A 71 1.40 18.04 -4.48
N PHE A 72 0.15 18.39 -4.18
CA PHE A 72 -0.26 18.82 -2.84
C PHE A 72 -0.02 17.72 -1.79
N THR A 73 -0.50 16.50 -2.06
CA THR A 73 -0.31 15.35 -1.15
C THR A 73 1.17 15.05 -0.95
N LEU A 74 1.94 15.01 -2.03
CA LEU A 74 3.37 14.72 -1.96
C LEU A 74 4.14 15.83 -1.23
N ARG A 75 3.73 17.09 -1.37
CA ARG A 75 4.30 18.22 -0.64
C ARG A 75 3.99 18.13 0.86
N MET A 76 2.77 17.77 1.24
CA MET A 76 2.43 17.56 2.67
C MET A 76 3.26 16.43 3.28
N LEU A 77 3.37 15.29 2.59
CA LEU A 77 4.21 14.18 3.05
C LEU A 77 5.69 14.59 3.15
N ALA A 78 6.20 15.31 2.15
CA ALA A 78 7.56 15.81 2.14
C ALA A 78 7.86 16.74 3.32
N MET A 79 6.92 17.64 3.67
CA MET A 79 7.04 18.50 4.86
C MET A 79 7.04 17.69 6.16
N ALA A 80 6.11 16.75 6.31
CA ALA A 80 6.05 15.88 7.50
C ALA A 80 7.33 15.04 7.68
N LEU A 81 7.99 14.70 6.57
CA LEU A 81 9.20 13.88 6.55
C LEU A 81 10.50 14.71 6.62
N HIS A 82 10.42 16.04 6.56
CA HIS A 82 11.58 16.91 6.34
C HIS A 82 12.44 16.44 5.15
N LYS A 83 11.78 16.04 4.05
CA LYS A 83 12.40 15.57 2.80
C LYS A 83 11.91 16.34 1.59
N SER A 84 12.52 16.07 0.44
CA SER A 84 12.04 16.61 -0.84
C SER A 84 10.88 15.77 -1.38
N VAL A 85 9.98 16.42 -2.13
CA VAL A 85 8.91 15.76 -2.89
C VAL A 85 9.48 14.66 -3.80
N ARG A 86 10.65 14.91 -4.40
CA ARG A 86 11.34 13.92 -5.25
C ARG A 86 11.69 12.65 -4.48
N TYR A 87 12.15 12.79 -3.24
CA TYR A 87 12.53 11.65 -2.42
C TYR A 87 11.31 10.82 -2.00
N VAL A 88 10.20 11.47 -1.63
CA VAL A 88 8.92 10.78 -1.32
C VAL A 88 8.42 10.00 -2.54
N LYS A 89 8.48 10.59 -3.74
CA LYS A 89 8.14 9.90 -4.98
C LYS A 89 9.00 8.66 -5.22
N ILE A 90 10.31 8.75 -5.00
CA ILE A 90 11.23 7.62 -5.17
C ILE A 90 10.81 6.45 -4.27
N VAL A 91 10.48 6.70 -3.01
CA VAL A 91 10.04 5.64 -2.08
C VAL A 91 8.72 5.01 -2.51
N ILE A 92 7.76 5.82 -3.00
CA ILE A 92 6.47 5.31 -3.51
C ILE A 92 6.66 4.45 -4.76
N LEU A 93 7.62 4.78 -5.64
CA LEU A 93 7.74 4.16 -6.96
C LEU A 93 8.70 2.97 -7.02
N ASN A 94 9.78 2.98 -6.26
CA ASN A 94 10.94 2.15 -6.58
C ASN A 94 11.00 0.81 -5.85
N TYR A 95 10.27 0.65 -4.74
CA TYR A 95 10.42 -0.52 -3.87
C TYR A 95 9.27 -1.53 -3.95
N GLY A 96 8.25 -1.29 -4.79
CA GLY A 96 7.13 -2.22 -4.96
C GLY A 96 6.21 -2.40 -3.73
N LEU A 97 6.51 -1.74 -2.61
CA LEU A 97 5.76 -1.83 -1.35
C LEU A 97 4.36 -1.18 -1.41
N VAL A 98 4.12 -0.35 -2.43
CA VAL A 98 2.81 0.24 -2.74
C VAL A 98 2.48 0.04 -4.21
N ARG A 99 1.22 -0.25 -4.50
CA ARG A 99 0.67 -0.26 -5.85
C ARG A 99 0.42 1.17 -6.29
N VAL A 100 0.84 1.52 -7.49
CA VAL A 100 0.69 2.86 -8.06
C VAL A 100 -0.11 2.79 -9.35
N ASP A 101 -1.15 3.62 -9.43
CA ASP A 101 -1.90 3.89 -10.65
C ASP A 101 -1.49 5.26 -11.17
N MET A 102 -0.72 5.28 -12.25
CA MET A 102 -0.30 6.53 -12.90
C MET A 102 -1.44 7.22 -13.65
N LYS A 103 -2.43 6.47 -14.16
CA LYS A 103 -3.58 7.02 -14.88
C LYS A 103 -4.49 7.78 -13.93
N ARG A 104 -4.83 7.18 -12.78
CA ARG A 104 -5.64 7.83 -11.74
C ARG A 104 -4.82 8.69 -10.78
N LYS A 105 -3.49 8.69 -10.91
CA LYS A 105 -2.54 9.36 -9.99
C LYS A 105 -2.84 8.98 -8.55
N SER A 106 -2.89 7.69 -8.26
CA SER A 106 -3.21 7.16 -6.93
C SER A 106 -2.25 6.06 -6.52
N PHE A 107 -2.14 5.81 -5.22
CA PHE A 107 -1.33 4.72 -4.69
C PHE A 107 -1.96 4.13 -3.43
N ALA A 108 -1.69 2.85 -3.17
CA ALA A 108 -2.23 2.15 -2.02
C ALA A 108 -1.32 0.98 -1.62
N SER A 109 -1.42 0.56 -0.37
CA SER A 109 -0.69 -0.60 0.16
C SER A 109 -1.63 -1.81 0.22
N PRO A 110 -1.38 -2.87 -0.58
CA PRO A 110 -2.17 -4.10 -0.51
C PRO A 110 -2.16 -4.71 0.88
N GLY A 111 -1.00 -4.79 1.52
CA GLY A 111 -0.87 -5.33 2.88
C GLY A 111 -1.73 -4.58 3.89
N LEU A 112 -1.82 -3.24 3.78
CA LEU A 112 -2.67 -2.43 4.65
C LEU A 112 -4.17 -2.64 4.36
N GLN A 113 -4.56 -2.72 3.08
CA GLN A 113 -5.95 -2.99 2.71
C GLN A 113 -6.42 -4.35 3.21
N CYS A 114 -5.60 -5.40 3.05
CA CYS A 114 -5.85 -6.72 3.59
C CYS A 114 -6.01 -6.68 5.11
N SER A 115 -5.12 -5.98 5.82
CA SER A 115 -5.18 -5.85 7.29
C SER A 115 -6.48 -5.19 7.77
N PHE A 116 -7.05 -4.27 6.99
CA PHE A 116 -8.31 -3.61 7.30
C PHE A 116 -9.54 -4.30 6.72
N HIS A 117 -9.40 -5.52 6.19
CA HIS A 117 -10.48 -6.27 5.54
C HIS A 117 -11.18 -5.43 4.45
N ILE A 118 -10.42 -4.52 3.84
CA ILE A 118 -10.87 -3.77 2.68
C ILE A 118 -10.61 -4.73 1.52
N PRO A 119 -11.67 -5.26 0.86
CA PRO A 119 -11.47 -6.01 -0.38
C PRO A 119 -10.58 -5.16 -1.26
N GLU A 120 -9.52 -5.70 -1.88
CA GLU A 120 -8.59 -4.92 -2.70
C GLU A 120 -9.41 -4.04 -3.65
N ALA A 121 -9.71 -2.81 -3.23
CA ALA A 121 -10.59 -1.92 -3.96
C ALA A 121 -9.89 -1.53 -5.26
N ILE A 122 -8.57 -1.68 -5.25
CA ILE A 122 -7.68 -1.67 -6.37
C ILE A 122 -8.13 -2.68 -7.44
N LEU A 123 -8.50 -3.93 -7.16
CA LEU A 123 -8.93 -4.82 -8.24
C LEU A 123 -10.17 -4.28 -8.99
N ARG A 124 -11.21 -3.80 -8.31
CA ARG A 124 -12.42 -3.24 -8.98
C ARG A 124 -12.27 -1.81 -9.52
N LEU A 125 -11.29 -1.03 -9.05
CA LEU A 125 -10.96 0.28 -9.63
C LEU A 125 -9.94 0.17 -10.79
N PHE A 126 -9.25 -0.97 -10.90
CA PHE A 126 -8.15 -1.23 -11.82
C PHE A 126 -8.49 -2.30 -12.89
N THR A 127 -9.51 -3.13 -12.71
CA THR A 127 -10.20 -3.80 -13.81
C THR A 127 -11.25 -2.82 -14.32
N GLY A 128 -11.08 -2.34 -15.54
CA GLY A 128 -12.13 -1.62 -16.25
C GLY A 128 -13.28 -2.55 -16.63
N GLU A 129 -13.97 -3.11 -15.64
CA GLU A 129 -15.36 -3.51 -15.83
C GLU A 129 -16.16 -2.20 -15.79
N ASP A 130 -16.09 -1.48 -16.90
CA ASP A 130 -17.22 -0.69 -17.32
C ASP A 130 -18.39 -1.68 -17.41
N ASP A 131 -19.44 -1.39 -16.66
CA ASP A 131 -20.72 -2.09 -16.66
C ASP A 131 -21.37 -1.92 -18.05
N HIS A 132 -20.82 -2.62 -19.04
CA HIS A 132 -21.38 -2.75 -20.37
C HIS A 132 -22.11 -4.09 -20.43
N GLY A 133 -23.41 -4.06 -20.14
CA GLY A 133 -24.28 -5.19 -20.49
C GLY A 133 -25.56 -5.37 -19.70
N MET A 134 -26.35 -4.30 -19.46
CA MET A 134 -27.80 -4.47 -19.51
C MET A 134 -28.30 -3.76 -20.77
N GLU A 135 -28.21 -4.47 -21.89
CA GLU A 135 -29.06 -4.17 -23.03
C GLU A 135 -30.48 -4.63 -22.72
N SER A 136 -31.38 -3.70 -23.02
CA SER A 136 -32.84 -3.69 -22.96
C SER A 136 -33.54 -4.93 -23.51
#